data_AF-A0A433X047-F1
#
_entry.id   AF-A0A433X047-F1
#
_cell.length_a   1.000
_cell.length_b   1.000
_cell.length_c   1.000
_cell.angle_alpha   90.00
_cell.angle_beta   90.00
_cell.angle_gamma   90.00
#
_symmetry.space_group_name_H-M   'P 1'
#
loop_
_entity.id
_entity.type
_entity.pdbx_description
1 polymer ?
#
loop_
_entity_poly.entity_id
_entity_poly.type
_entity_poly.pdbx_seq_one_letter_code
_entity_poly.pdbx_strand_id
1 'polypeptide(L)'
;MISLFPRHFSPRHSWRIGLGLLGSVMLLGGCVDMPHPFGDPGPEGRRLALTTPPPRLAVPTPSASLLDNAASALWAKDVASQLVEQSLPAVAQPAKPGDWWLRLSATMQGDQVTPHYEVMMPSGEPRGHWDAAPVPASAWAQGEPKLLESLASSSAPQISTVLTGIQAAMMQADPHSLKRRPAKVFFKGVRGAPGDGNVTLARSFVASFPDQHDKLDRDPKAADYTVEGIVTLSDGPAGNTGHPLQHIEIVWRTVAADGKEAGAATQLHDIDAHSLDGPWGDVAMVAASEAAGAVHQIITNYSGRDHKPLPPEQGSGSAKSRIAARQG
;
A
#
# COMPACT_ATOMS: atom_id res chain seq x y z
N MET A 1 -69.22 -36.64 -7.04
CA MET A 1 -69.33 -36.86 -8.49
C MET A 1 -67.91 -36.97 -9.04
N ILE A 2 -67.42 -38.20 -9.17
CA ILE A 2 -66.10 -38.57 -9.69
C ILE A 2 -66.37 -39.53 -10.86
N SER A 3 -65.86 -39.20 -12.04
CA SER A 3 -65.84 -40.02 -13.26
C SER A 3 -65.13 -39.17 -14.33
N LEU A 4 -64.20 -39.64 -15.16
CA LEU A 4 -64.19 -40.81 -16.02
C LEU A 4 -62.74 -41.06 -16.50
N PHE A 5 -62.20 -42.28 -16.39
CA PHE A 5 -61.86 -43.21 -17.51
C PHE A 5 -60.60 -42.85 -18.37
N PRO A 6 -59.91 -43.80 -19.06
CA PRO A 6 -59.72 -45.23 -18.74
C PRO A 6 -58.45 -45.94 -19.27
N ARG A 7 -58.46 -47.27 -19.05
CA ARG A 7 -58.08 -48.39 -19.94
C ARG A 7 -56.68 -49.02 -19.81
N HIS A 8 -56.72 -50.23 -19.24
CA HIS A 8 -55.83 -51.38 -19.38
C HIS A 8 -55.55 -51.79 -20.84
N PHE A 9 -54.37 -52.40 -21.05
CA PHE A 9 -54.04 -53.66 -21.76
C PHE A 9 -52.51 -53.68 -21.94
N SER A 10 -51.70 -54.73 -21.78
CA SER A 10 -51.80 -56.10 -21.25
C SER A 10 -50.34 -56.59 -21.05
N PRO A 11 -50.11 -57.65 -20.27
CA PRO A 11 -48.79 -58.15 -19.88
C PRO A 11 -48.28 -59.22 -20.85
N ARG A 12 -46.97 -59.52 -20.86
CA ARG A 12 -46.48 -60.88 -21.16
C ARG A 12 -44.99 -61.09 -20.87
N HIS A 13 -44.75 -62.26 -20.30
CA HIS A 13 -43.51 -63.04 -20.24
C HIS A 13 -42.51 -62.79 -19.11
N SER A 14 -42.85 -63.44 -18.00
CA SER A 14 -41.98 -64.27 -17.18
C SER A 14 -41.07 -65.23 -17.97
N TRP A 15 -39.76 -65.18 -17.68
CA TRP A 15 -38.82 -66.30 -17.74
C TRP A 15 -37.64 -65.95 -16.81
N ARG A 16 -37.62 -66.41 -15.55
CA ARG A 16 -37.04 -67.66 -15.02
C ARG A 16 -35.50 -67.82 -15.15
N ILE A 17 -34.86 -67.70 -13.99
CA ILE A 17 -33.85 -68.63 -13.43
C ILE A 17 -32.39 -68.53 -13.95
N GLY A 18 -31.47 -68.45 -12.98
CA GLY A 18 -30.10 -68.97 -13.06
C GLY A 18 -29.04 -67.92 -12.78
N LEU A 19 -28.75 -67.58 -11.52
CA LEU A 19 -27.77 -68.25 -10.64
C LEU A 19 -26.34 -68.26 -11.23
N GLY A 20 -25.45 -67.47 -10.64
CA GLY A 20 -24.00 -67.68 -10.79
C GLY A 20 -23.16 -66.43 -10.69
N LEU A 21 -22.58 -66.23 -9.49
CA LEU A 21 -21.34 -65.52 -9.17
C LEU A 21 -20.74 -64.60 -10.26
N LEU A 22 -20.51 -63.34 -9.91
CA LEU A 22 -19.18 -62.74 -10.02
C LEU A 22 -19.13 -61.44 -9.21
N GLY A 23 -18.14 -61.33 -8.33
CA GLY A 23 -17.91 -60.15 -7.52
C GLY A 23 -17.61 -58.91 -8.36
N SER A 24 -18.05 -57.76 -7.86
CA SER A 24 -17.51 -56.45 -8.23
C SER A 24 -17.82 -55.48 -7.09
N VAL A 25 -16.93 -55.49 -6.11
CA VAL A 25 -16.73 -54.35 -5.20
C VAL A 25 -16.16 -53.23 -6.08
N MET A 26 -17.01 -52.31 -6.52
CA MET A 26 -16.56 -51.09 -7.20
C MET A 26 -15.96 -50.14 -6.17
N LEU A 27 -14.63 -50.05 -6.22
CA LEU A 27 -13.80 -49.01 -5.64
C LEU A 27 -14.26 -47.63 -6.16
N LEU A 28 -14.90 -46.83 -5.30
CA LEU A 28 -14.94 -45.38 -5.48
C LEU A 28 -13.58 -44.80 -5.04
N GLY A 29 -12.54 -45.09 -5.82
CA GLY A 29 -11.26 -44.41 -5.77
C GLY A 29 -11.30 -43.20 -6.71
N GLY A 30 -12.11 -42.20 -6.39
CA GLY A 30 -12.03 -40.90 -7.04
C GLY A 30 -10.87 -40.11 -6.45
N CYS A 31 -9.71 -40.12 -7.11
CA CYS A 31 -8.73 -39.06 -6.93
C CYS A 31 -9.37 -37.75 -7.42
N VAL A 32 -9.97 -37.00 -6.49
CA VAL A 32 -10.32 -35.61 -6.73
C VAL A 32 -9.00 -34.86 -6.86
N ASP A 33 -8.68 -34.42 -8.07
CA ASP A 33 -7.53 -33.57 -8.33
C ASP A 33 -7.78 -32.24 -7.61
N MET A 34 -7.17 -32.10 -6.45
CA MET A 34 -7.29 -30.92 -5.60
C MET A 34 -6.59 -29.78 -6.33
N PRO A 35 -7.28 -28.67 -6.66
CA PRO A 35 -6.60 -27.51 -7.24
C PRO A 35 -5.52 -27.07 -6.27
N HIS A 36 -4.26 -27.14 -6.71
CA HIS A 36 -3.08 -26.84 -5.90
C HIS A 36 -3.01 -25.31 -5.73
N PRO A 37 -3.47 -24.72 -4.61
CA PRO A 37 -3.57 -23.26 -4.46
C PRO A 37 -2.20 -22.61 -4.24
N PHE A 38 -1.16 -23.45 -4.10
CA PHE A 38 0.23 -23.07 -3.82
C PHE A 38 1.23 -23.76 -4.77
N GLY A 39 0.77 -24.28 -5.91
CA GLY A 39 1.65 -24.72 -7.00
C GLY A 39 2.41 -23.55 -7.63
N ASP A 40 3.38 -23.82 -8.52
CA ASP A 40 4.22 -22.82 -9.19
C ASP A 40 3.39 -21.56 -9.53
N PRO A 41 3.67 -20.40 -8.89
CA PRO A 41 2.74 -19.27 -8.82
C PRO A 41 2.54 -18.55 -10.17
N GLY A 42 2.98 -19.16 -11.26
CA GLY A 42 2.90 -18.65 -12.61
C GLY A 42 3.72 -17.36 -12.78
N PRO A 43 3.67 -16.78 -13.98
CA PRO A 43 4.33 -15.50 -14.26
C PRO A 43 3.82 -14.37 -13.36
N GLU A 44 2.52 -14.35 -13.04
CA GLU A 44 1.90 -13.29 -12.24
C GLU A 44 2.22 -13.39 -10.74
N GLY A 45 2.26 -14.58 -10.14
CA GLY A 45 2.66 -14.71 -8.74
C GLY A 45 4.16 -14.54 -8.53
N ARG A 46 5.00 -14.81 -9.56
CA ARG A 46 6.41 -14.35 -9.57
C ARG A 46 6.52 -12.83 -9.69
N ARG A 47 5.60 -12.18 -10.40
CA ARG A 47 5.52 -10.71 -10.50
C ARG A 47 5.05 -10.07 -9.20
N LEU A 48 4.14 -10.71 -8.48
CA LEU A 48 3.72 -10.31 -7.12
C LEU A 48 4.78 -10.60 -6.06
N ALA A 49 5.70 -11.55 -6.28
CA ALA A 49 6.89 -11.73 -5.45
C ALA A 49 7.98 -10.68 -5.70
N LEU A 50 7.94 -10.00 -6.86
CA LEU A 50 8.82 -8.86 -7.20
C LEU A 50 8.29 -7.53 -6.64
N THR A 51 7.02 -7.44 -6.25
CA THR A 51 6.57 -6.44 -5.29
C THR A 51 7.15 -6.80 -3.93
N THR A 52 8.37 -6.33 -3.68
CA THR A 52 8.97 -6.35 -2.36
C THR A 52 7.93 -5.81 -1.38
N PRO A 53 7.57 -6.55 -0.31
CA PRO A 53 6.70 -6.03 0.73
C PRO A 53 7.18 -4.63 1.13
N PRO A 54 6.27 -3.72 1.52
CA PRO A 54 6.68 -2.42 2.04
C PRO A 54 7.78 -2.64 3.09
N PRO A 55 8.85 -1.82 3.09
CA PRO A 55 9.98 -2.01 3.97
C PRO A 55 9.46 -2.12 5.40
N ARG A 56 9.65 -3.30 6.00
CA ARG A 56 9.24 -3.56 7.38
C ARG A 56 10.40 -3.16 8.28
N LEU A 57 10.09 -2.51 9.39
CA LEU A 57 11.09 -2.19 10.40
C LEU A 57 11.52 -3.49 11.08
N ALA A 58 12.79 -3.87 10.92
CA ALA A 58 13.33 -4.99 11.68
C ALA A 58 13.60 -4.54 13.13
N VAL A 59 13.23 -5.35 14.12
CA VAL A 59 13.55 -5.13 15.53
C VAL A 59 14.44 -6.29 16.00
N PRO A 60 15.78 -6.15 15.91
CA PRO A 60 16.68 -7.20 16.35
C PRO A 60 16.66 -7.37 17.86
N THR A 61 16.97 -8.58 18.33
CA THR A 61 17.21 -8.82 19.75
C THR A 61 18.37 -7.96 20.24
N PRO A 62 18.18 -7.10 21.25
CA PRO A 62 19.22 -6.23 21.75
C PRO A 62 20.31 -7.00 22.50
N SER A 63 21.56 -6.73 22.16
CA SER A 63 22.73 -7.23 22.90
C SER A 63 23.17 -6.32 24.04
N ALA A 64 22.74 -5.05 24.01
CA ALA A 64 23.08 -4.03 25.02
C ALA A 64 21.85 -3.64 25.86
N SER A 65 20.97 -4.60 26.16
CA SER A 65 19.72 -4.39 26.92
C SER A 65 19.87 -4.44 28.43
N LEU A 66 20.97 -4.97 28.96
CA LEU A 66 21.11 -5.33 30.38
C LEU A 66 20.10 -6.41 30.84
N LEU A 67 19.42 -7.07 29.90
CA LEU A 67 18.51 -8.21 30.13
C LEU A 67 19.22 -9.51 29.77
N ASP A 68 18.68 -10.64 30.23
CA ASP A 68 19.09 -11.94 29.68
C ASP A 68 18.60 -12.11 28.23
N ASN A 69 19.04 -13.19 27.57
CA ASN A 69 18.70 -13.44 26.17
C ASN A 69 17.19 -13.64 25.92
N ALA A 70 16.48 -14.24 26.88
CA ALA A 70 15.06 -14.55 26.73
C ALA A 70 14.22 -13.27 26.88
N ALA A 71 14.50 -12.48 27.91
CA ALA A 71 13.87 -11.18 28.15
C ALA A 71 14.24 -10.16 27.07
N SER A 72 15.46 -10.18 26.54
CA SER A 72 15.85 -9.34 25.39
C SER A 72 15.04 -9.68 24.14
N ALA A 73 14.86 -10.97 23.84
CA ALA A 73 14.07 -11.40 22.69
C ALA A 73 12.57 -11.08 22.89
N LEU A 74 12.07 -11.21 24.12
CA LEU A 74 10.71 -10.83 24.50
C LEU A 74 10.48 -9.33 24.30
N TRP A 75 11.39 -8.48 24.78
CA TRP A 75 11.29 -7.04 24.61
C TRP A 75 11.25 -6.61 23.14
N ALA A 76 12.12 -7.17 22.29
CA ALA A 76 12.09 -6.93 20.85
C ALA A 76 10.77 -7.36 20.20
N LYS A 77 10.22 -8.50 20.62
CA LYS A 77 8.92 -9.02 20.16
C LYS A 77 7.76 -8.11 20.56
N ASP A 78 7.71 -7.68 21.81
CA ASP A 78 6.63 -6.84 22.34
C ASP A 78 6.64 -5.47 21.65
N VAL A 79 7.84 -4.88 21.44
CA VAL A 79 7.99 -3.65 20.66
C VAL A 79 7.47 -3.83 19.23
N ALA A 80 7.88 -4.90 18.52
CA ALA A 80 7.40 -5.15 17.18
C ALA A 80 5.86 -5.34 17.13
N SER A 81 5.28 -6.04 18.10
CA SER A 81 3.82 -6.22 18.20
C SER A 81 3.09 -4.89 18.38
N GLN A 82 3.57 -4.05 19.29
CA GLN A 82 2.96 -2.75 19.58
C GLN A 82 3.09 -1.76 18.40
N LEU A 83 4.17 -1.86 17.61
CA LEU A 83 4.29 -1.11 16.36
C LEU A 83 3.28 -1.57 15.31
N VAL A 84 3.09 -2.89 15.17
CA VAL A 84 2.08 -3.45 14.25
C VAL A 84 0.67 -3.04 14.66
N GLU A 85 0.35 -3.02 15.96
CA GLU A 85 -0.92 -2.51 16.48
C GLU A 85 -1.17 -1.05 16.08
N GLN A 86 -0.10 -0.27 15.90
CA GLN A 86 -0.15 1.11 15.42
C GLN A 86 -0.04 1.25 13.89
N SER A 87 -0.32 0.16 13.16
CA SER A 87 -0.25 0.11 11.70
C SER A 87 1.16 0.37 11.13
N LEU A 88 2.21 0.22 11.94
CA LEU A 88 3.59 0.23 11.45
C LEU A 88 4.05 -1.20 11.18
N PRO A 89 4.40 -1.54 9.93
CA PRO A 89 4.88 -2.87 9.60
C PRO A 89 6.25 -3.10 10.25
N ALA A 90 6.28 -3.82 11.37
CA ALA A 90 7.49 -4.18 12.10
C ALA A 90 7.56 -5.69 12.37
N VAL A 91 8.77 -6.24 12.46
CA VAL A 91 9.00 -7.67 12.75
C VAL A 91 10.20 -7.83 13.67
N ALA A 92 10.05 -8.63 14.72
CA ALA A 92 11.16 -9.02 15.58
C ALA A 92 12.05 -10.05 14.86
N GLN A 93 13.11 -9.57 14.23
CA GLN A 93 14.04 -10.37 13.43
C GLN A 93 15.41 -9.69 13.35
N PRO A 94 16.49 -10.43 13.04
CA PRO A 94 17.76 -9.82 12.70
C PRO A 94 17.62 -8.83 11.53
N ALA A 95 18.30 -7.69 11.63
CA ALA A 95 18.37 -6.72 10.53
C ALA A 95 19.19 -7.29 9.37
N LYS A 96 18.70 -7.16 8.14
CA LYS A 96 19.46 -7.53 6.94
C LYS A 96 20.17 -6.29 6.38
N PRO A 97 21.28 -6.47 5.63
CA PRO A 97 21.91 -5.36 4.92
C PRO A 97 20.89 -4.64 4.02
N GLY A 98 20.76 -3.33 4.19
CA GLY A 98 19.79 -2.51 3.45
C GLY A 98 18.41 -2.35 4.12
N ASP A 99 18.15 -3.03 5.25
CA ASP A 99 16.90 -2.86 5.99
C ASP A 99 16.95 -1.62 6.90
N TRP A 100 15.78 -1.01 7.09
CA TRP A 100 15.52 -0.16 8.24
C TRP A 100 15.37 -1.02 9.47
N TRP A 101 15.98 -0.60 10.58
CA TRP A 101 15.86 -1.37 11.82
C TRP A 101 15.84 -0.49 13.06
N LEU A 102 15.29 -1.01 14.14
CA LEU A 102 15.22 -0.36 15.43
C LEU A 102 16.29 -0.95 16.34
N ARG A 103 17.27 -0.13 16.74
CA ARG A 103 18.24 -0.50 17.76
C ARG A 103 17.62 -0.27 19.12
N LEU A 104 17.57 -1.33 19.90
CA LEU A 104 17.19 -1.30 21.30
C LEU A 104 18.47 -1.42 22.16
N SER A 105 18.58 -0.62 23.21
CA SER A 105 19.63 -0.75 24.22
C SER A 105 19.13 -0.19 25.55
N ALA A 106 19.90 -0.33 26.63
CA ALA A 106 19.57 0.30 27.89
C ALA A 106 20.84 0.70 28.64
N THR A 107 20.79 1.80 29.38
CA THR A 107 21.86 2.19 30.31
C THR A 107 21.37 2.17 31.74
N MET A 108 22.28 1.86 32.66
CA MET A 108 22.00 1.87 34.09
C MET A 108 22.55 3.14 34.72
N GLN A 109 21.74 3.82 35.51
CA GLN A 109 22.09 5.00 36.29
C GLN A 109 21.60 4.82 37.72
N GLY A 110 22.51 4.47 38.63
CA GLY A 110 22.13 4.12 40.00
C GLY A 110 21.24 2.88 40.04
N ASP A 111 20.06 2.99 40.65
CA ASP A 111 19.06 1.91 40.77
C ASP A 111 17.97 1.97 39.67
N GLN A 112 18.25 2.69 38.58
CA GLN A 112 17.34 2.86 37.46
C GLN A 112 18.01 2.43 36.16
N VAL A 113 17.23 1.81 35.29
CA VAL A 113 17.61 1.48 33.91
C VAL A 113 16.79 2.35 32.97
N THR A 114 17.46 3.00 32.03
CA THR A 114 16.82 3.81 30.98
C THR A 114 16.92 3.04 29.66
N PRO A 115 15.80 2.54 29.12
CA PRO A 115 15.77 1.95 27.79
C PRO A 115 15.92 3.02 26.70
N HIS A 116 16.79 2.76 25.74
CA HIS A 116 17.11 3.61 24.61
C HIS A 116 16.69 2.94 23.31
N TYR A 117 16.24 3.78 22.39
CA TYR A 117 15.78 3.36 21.09
C TYR A 117 16.39 4.28 20.02
N GLU A 118 16.94 3.70 18.96
CA GLU A 118 17.46 4.44 17.82
C GLU A 118 16.92 3.83 16.53
N VAL A 119 16.37 4.64 15.63
CA VAL A 119 16.07 4.15 14.28
C VAL A 119 17.36 4.16 13.48
N MET A 120 17.63 3.06 12.79
CA MET A 120 18.85 2.83 12.03
C MET A 120 18.54 2.74 10.54
N MET A 121 19.35 3.42 9.73
CA MET A 121 19.17 3.46 8.28
C MET A 121 19.68 2.17 7.64
N PRO A 122 19.27 1.91 6.38
CA PRO A 122 19.91 0.94 5.50
C PRO A 122 21.43 1.08 5.42
N SER A 123 21.97 2.31 5.56
CA SER A 123 23.40 2.61 5.56
C SER A 123 24.10 2.31 6.90
N GLY A 124 23.35 2.04 7.97
CA GLY A 124 23.86 1.82 9.32
C GLY A 124 24.02 3.09 10.16
N GLU A 125 23.62 4.26 9.66
CA GLU A 125 23.61 5.51 10.42
C GLU A 125 22.37 5.59 11.33
N PRO A 126 22.51 6.09 12.58
CA PRO A 126 21.37 6.34 13.47
C PRO A 126 20.61 7.61 13.05
N ARG A 127 19.30 7.63 13.28
CA ARG A 127 18.43 8.77 12.98
C ARG A 127 17.26 8.79 13.92
N GLY A 128 17.22 9.81 14.78
CA GLY A 128 16.27 9.83 15.86
C GLY A 128 16.69 8.83 16.93
N HIS A 129 16.75 9.34 18.16
CA HIS A 129 16.99 8.58 19.35
C HIS A 129 15.97 9.02 20.39
N TRP A 130 15.51 8.11 21.23
CA TRP A 130 14.68 8.45 22.37
C TRP A 130 14.93 7.51 23.53
N ASP A 131 14.72 8.07 24.71
CA ASP A 131 14.85 7.39 25.99
C ASP A 131 13.44 7.18 26.54
N ALA A 132 13.12 5.95 26.90
CA ALA A 132 11.90 5.69 27.66
C ALA A 132 12.05 6.14 29.11
N ALA A 133 10.94 6.17 29.84
CA ALA A 133 10.94 6.45 31.26
C ALA A 133 11.86 5.45 31.99
N PRO A 134 12.69 5.91 32.96
CA PRO A 134 13.53 5.00 33.74
C PRO A 134 12.67 3.99 34.50
N VAL A 135 13.15 2.75 34.53
CA VAL A 135 12.53 1.63 35.24
C VAL A 135 13.46 1.14 36.36
N PRO A 136 12.92 0.68 37.51
CA PRO A 136 13.76 0.14 38.58
C PRO A 136 14.66 -1.00 38.09
N ALA A 137 15.95 -0.95 38.42
CA ALA A 137 16.93 -1.92 37.92
C ALA A 137 16.59 -3.37 38.34
N SER A 138 16.02 -3.55 39.53
CA SER A 138 15.55 -4.84 40.03
C SER A 138 14.39 -5.43 39.22
N ALA A 139 13.46 -4.61 38.76
CA ALA A 139 12.33 -5.03 37.92
C ALA A 139 12.78 -5.28 36.47
N TRP A 140 13.68 -4.44 35.95
CA TRP A 140 14.30 -4.63 34.65
C TRP A 140 15.09 -5.94 34.59
N ALA A 141 15.97 -6.20 35.56
CA ALA A 141 16.80 -7.41 35.59
C ALA A 141 15.99 -8.72 35.65
N GLN A 142 14.77 -8.68 36.19
CA GLN A 142 13.86 -9.82 36.21
C GLN A 142 13.20 -10.09 34.86
N GLY A 143 13.24 -9.14 33.92
CA GLY A 143 12.64 -9.28 32.60
C GLY A 143 11.14 -9.54 32.65
N GLU A 144 10.43 -8.95 33.61
CA GLU A 144 9.00 -9.23 33.83
C GLU A 144 8.18 -8.97 32.55
N PRO A 145 7.45 -9.96 32.01
CA PRO A 145 6.74 -9.81 30.73
C PRO A 145 5.79 -8.61 30.70
N LYS A 146 5.04 -8.38 31.78
CA LYS A 146 4.10 -7.24 31.87
C LYS A 146 4.81 -5.89 31.86
N LEU A 147 5.99 -5.80 32.46
CA LEU A 147 6.80 -4.58 32.44
C LEU A 147 7.23 -4.29 31.00
N LEU A 148 7.80 -5.28 30.32
CA LEU A 148 8.29 -5.15 28.94
C LEU A 148 7.18 -4.81 27.95
N GLU A 149 6.01 -5.44 28.09
CA GLU A 149 4.81 -5.14 27.29
C GLU A 149 4.31 -3.70 27.52
N SER A 150 4.20 -3.27 28.78
CA SER A 150 3.77 -1.90 29.10
C SER A 150 4.74 -0.83 28.60
N LEU A 151 6.04 -1.12 28.66
CA LEU A 151 7.10 -0.27 28.14
C LEU A 151 7.01 -0.19 26.60
N ALA A 152 6.82 -1.31 25.92
CA ALA A 152 6.63 -1.36 24.48
C ALA A 152 5.39 -0.55 24.05
N SER A 153 4.28 -0.72 24.76
CA SER A 153 3.02 -0.03 24.46
C SER A 153 3.11 1.49 24.64
N SER A 154 3.76 1.93 25.71
CA SER A 154 4.00 3.37 25.95
C SER A 154 5.01 4.00 24.98
N SER A 155 5.96 3.20 24.48
CA SER A 155 6.99 3.69 23.55
C SER A 155 6.48 3.78 22.11
N ALA A 156 5.66 2.82 21.67
CA ALA A 156 5.24 2.68 20.28
C ALA A 156 4.71 3.97 19.60
N PRO A 157 3.86 4.82 20.23
CA PRO A 157 3.40 6.07 19.61
C PRO A 157 4.53 7.05 19.29
N GLN A 158 5.56 7.10 20.14
CA GLN A 158 6.71 7.97 19.94
C GLN A 158 7.57 7.45 18.78
N ILE A 159 7.79 6.12 18.71
CA ILE A 159 8.49 5.47 17.58
C ILE A 159 7.80 5.80 16.26
N SER A 160 6.47 5.73 16.23
CA SER A 160 5.65 6.06 15.05
C SER A 160 5.80 7.50 14.59
N THR A 161 5.75 8.43 15.53
CA THR A 161 5.90 9.86 15.26
C THR A 161 7.28 10.15 14.66
N VAL A 162 8.33 9.54 15.21
CA VAL A 162 9.71 9.70 14.74
C VAL A 162 9.89 9.10 13.34
N LEU A 163 9.43 7.87 13.11
CA LEU A 163 9.52 7.22 11.79
C LEU A 163 8.81 8.04 10.70
N THR A 164 7.61 8.53 11.00
CA THR A 164 6.84 9.42 10.09
C THR A 164 7.62 10.70 9.79
N GLY A 165 8.24 11.30 10.81
CA GLY A 165 9.07 12.48 10.66
C GLY A 165 10.37 12.24 9.88
N ILE A 166 10.99 11.07 10.04
CA ILE A 166 12.17 10.65 9.27
C ILE A 166 11.80 10.44 7.81
N GLN A 167 10.69 9.75 7.53
CA GLN A 167 10.19 9.56 6.17
C GLN A 167 9.94 10.93 5.51
N ALA A 168 9.29 11.86 6.21
CA ALA A 168 9.09 13.22 5.71
C ALA A 168 10.42 13.95 5.44
N ALA A 169 11.43 13.81 6.31
CA ALA A 169 12.74 14.44 6.15
C ALA A 169 13.58 13.81 5.02
N MET A 170 13.52 12.49 4.83
CA MET A 170 14.18 11.81 3.72
C MET A 170 13.59 12.20 2.38
N MET A 171 12.26 12.26 2.31
CA MET A 171 11.55 12.77 1.13
C MET A 171 11.90 14.23 0.80
N GLN A 172 12.37 15.01 1.79
CA GLN A 172 12.88 16.36 1.57
C GLN A 172 14.37 16.42 1.20
N ALA A 173 15.18 15.51 1.74
CA ALA A 173 16.62 15.48 1.54
C ALA A 173 17.04 14.88 0.18
N ASP A 174 16.19 14.07 -0.46
CA ASP A 174 16.47 13.45 -1.77
C ASP A 174 16.55 14.48 -2.93
N PRO A 175 17.71 14.68 -3.59
CA PRO A 175 17.88 15.63 -4.71
C PRO A 175 16.98 15.37 -5.92
N HIS A 176 16.47 14.14 -6.07
CA HIS A 176 15.53 13.74 -7.11
C HIS A 176 14.06 13.84 -6.67
N SER A 177 13.82 14.23 -5.42
CA SER A 177 12.48 14.44 -4.85
C SER A 177 11.66 15.42 -5.68
N LEU A 178 10.45 14.99 -6.03
CA LEU A 178 9.39 15.77 -6.66
C LEU A 178 8.91 16.95 -5.79
N LYS A 179 9.46 17.14 -4.59
CA LYS A 179 9.27 18.34 -3.77
C LYS A 179 10.08 19.55 -4.26
N ARG A 180 11.19 19.33 -4.97
CA ARG A 180 12.15 20.39 -5.36
C ARG A 180 12.15 20.76 -6.84
N ARG A 181 11.36 20.05 -7.64
CA ARG A 181 11.16 20.33 -9.06
C ARG A 181 9.74 19.95 -9.45
N PRO A 182 9.18 20.57 -10.50
CA PRO A 182 7.93 20.11 -11.05
C PRO A 182 7.98 18.63 -11.44
N ALA A 183 6.91 17.89 -11.19
CA ALA A 183 6.83 16.51 -11.67
C ALA A 183 6.78 16.49 -13.19
N LYS A 184 7.49 15.55 -13.81
CA LYS A 184 7.41 15.32 -15.24
C LYS A 184 6.33 14.28 -15.51
N VAL A 185 5.34 14.65 -16.30
CA VAL A 185 4.18 13.82 -16.57
C VAL A 185 4.14 13.51 -18.05
N PHE A 186 4.15 12.24 -18.40
CA PHE A 186 3.89 11.80 -19.76
C PHE A 186 2.40 11.51 -19.93
N PHE A 187 1.77 12.23 -20.85
CA PHE A 187 0.37 11.98 -21.17
C PHE A 187 0.26 11.05 -22.38
N LYS A 188 -0.27 9.85 -22.15
CA LYS A 188 -0.41 8.80 -23.17
C LYS A 188 -1.57 9.05 -24.14
N GLY A 189 -2.47 9.96 -23.79
CA GLY A 189 -3.67 10.30 -24.56
C GLY A 189 -4.95 9.72 -23.95
N VAL A 190 -6.05 9.85 -24.71
CA VAL A 190 -7.38 9.36 -24.34
C VAL A 190 -7.82 8.28 -25.33
N ARG A 191 -8.55 7.27 -24.82
CA ARG A 191 -9.10 6.18 -25.61
C ARG A 191 -10.53 5.82 -25.17
N GLY A 192 -11.31 5.31 -26.10
CA GLY A 192 -12.67 4.81 -25.85
C GLY A 192 -13.79 5.82 -26.06
N ALA A 193 -13.47 7.10 -26.25
CA ALA A 193 -14.48 8.13 -26.45
C ALA A 193 -15.11 8.04 -27.86
N PRO A 194 -16.45 8.17 -27.99
CA PRO A 194 -17.13 8.33 -29.27
C PRO A 194 -16.82 9.67 -29.95
N GLY A 195 -17.25 9.81 -31.20
CA GLY A 195 -17.10 11.04 -31.98
C GLY A 195 -15.65 11.52 -32.07
N ASP A 196 -15.42 12.80 -31.81
CA ASP A 196 -14.08 13.39 -31.73
C ASP A 196 -13.45 13.35 -30.31
N GLY A 197 -14.13 12.72 -29.36
CA GLY A 197 -13.86 12.84 -27.93
C GLY A 197 -12.43 12.49 -27.52
N ASN A 198 -11.80 11.48 -28.14
CA ASN A 198 -10.42 11.09 -27.80
C ASN A 198 -9.45 12.24 -28.11
N VAL A 199 -9.67 12.93 -29.22
CA VAL A 199 -8.81 14.04 -29.66
C VAL A 199 -9.12 15.29 -28.86
N THR A 200 -10.40 15.60 -28.69
CA THR A 200 -10.84 16.82 -28.01
C THR A 200 -10.50 16.79 -26.52
N LEU A 201 -10.78 15.67 -25.81
CA LEU A 201 -10.36 15.51 -24.40
C LEU A 201 -8.85 15.56 -24.24
N ALA A 202 -8.10 14.90 -25.12
CA ALA A 202 -6.63 14.91 -25.03
C ALA A 202 -6.07 16.33 -25.19
N ARG A 203 -6.58 17.11 -26.15
CA ARG A 203 -6.16 18.50 -26.35
C ARG A 203 -6.55 19.38 -25.16
N SER A 204 -7.78 19.24 -24.67
CA SER A 204 -8.26 19.99 -23.51
C SER A 204 -7.45 19.67 -22.26
N PHE A 205 -7.13 18.40 -22.01
CA PHE A 205 -6.31 17.99 -20.87
C PHE A 205 -4.91 18.59 -20.95
N VAL A 206 -4.25 18.50 -22.11
CA VAL A 206 -2.93 19.10 -22.33
C VAL A 206 -2.95 20.61 -22.15
N ALA A 207 -4.05 21.29 -22.49
CA ALA A 207 -4.21 22.72 -22.27
C ALA A 207 -4.46 23.09 -20.80
N SER A 208 -5.16 22.24 -20.05
CA SER A 208 -5.52 22.46 -18.64
C SER A 208 -4.47 21.99 -17.63
N PHE A 209 -3.53 21.13 -18.04
CA PHE A 209 -2.54 20.52 -17.16
C PHE A 209 -1.34 21.41 -16.75
N PRO A 210 -0.80 22.30 -17.59
CA PRO A 210 0.41 23.06 -17.24
C PRO A 210 0.17 24.02 -16.07
N ASP A 211 0.81 23.77 -14.93
CA ASP A 211 0.89 24.71 -13.80
C ASP A 211 2.37 24.88 -13.34
N GLN A 212 2.64 25.66 -12.29
CA GLN A 212 4.01 25.87 -11.81
C GLN A 212 4.65 24.63 -11.17
N HIS A 213 3.89 23.57 -10.91
CA HIS A 213 4.24 22.42 -10.07
C HIS A 213 4.26 21.09 -10.84
N ASP A 214 3.59 20.95 -11.99
CA ASP A 214 3.68 19.77 -12.85
C ASP A 214 3.87 20.17 -14.33
N LYS A 215 4.70 19.41 -15.06
CA LYS A 215 5.04 19.68 -16.47
C LYS A 215 4.79 18.46 -17.34
N LEU A 216 4.13 18.67 -18.47
CA LEU A 216 4.04 17.64 -19.50
C LEU A 216 5.40 17.44 -20.19
N ASP A 217 5.88 16.20 -20.19
CA ASP A 217 7.06 15.76 -20.93
C ASP A 217 6.62 14.89 -22.11
N ARG A 218 7.40 14.94 -23.19
CA ARG A 218 7.15 14.17 -24.42
C ARG A 218 7.84 12.83 -24.40
N ASP A 219 8.86 12.66 -23.55
CA ASP A 219 9.56 11.39 -23.41
C ASP A 219 8.98 10.56 -22.25
N PRO A 220 8.34 9.41 -22.52
CA PRO A 220 7.82 8.53 -21.47
C PRO A 220 8.93 7.99 -20.56
N LYS A 221 10.18 7.89 -21.03
CA LYS A 221 11.29 7.38 -20.21
C LYS A 221 11.83 8.41 -19.22
N ALA A 222 11.58 9.69 -19.48
CA ALA A 222 12.02 10.80 -18.64
C ALA A 222 10.93 11.26 -17.66
N ALA A 223 9.73 10.67 -17.74
CA ALA A 223 8.58 11.03 -16.93
C ALA A 223 8.56 10.31 -15.58
N ASP A 224 8.16 11.05 -14.55
CA ASP A 224 7.95 10.53 -13.19
C ASP A 224 6.58 9.83 -13.09
N TYR A 225 5.61 10.27 -13.89
CA TYR A 225 4.28 9.70 -13.98
C TYR A 225 3.82 9.57 -15.42
N THR A 226 3.01 8.54 -15.67
CA THR A 226 2.24 8.39 -16.90
C THR A 226 0.76 8.55 -16.59
N VAL A 227 0.06 9.36 -17.40
CA VAL A 227 -1.38 9.56 -17.29
C VAL A 227 -2.07 9.07 -18.57
N GLU A 228 -3.17 8.34 -18.43
CA GLU A 228 -4.05 7.93 -19.53
C GLU A 228 -5.52 8.20 -19.19
N GLY A 229 -6.28 8.65 -20.19
CA GLY A 229 -7.74 8.79 -20.10
C GLY A 229 -8.45 7.63 -20.77
N ILE A 230 -9.40 7.03 -20.07
CA ILE A 230 -10.21 5.91 -20.59
C ILE A 230 -11.67 6.31 -20.47
N VAL A 231 -12.37 6.32 -21.59
CA VAL A 231 -13.80 6.62 -21.66
C VAL A 231 -14.57 5.33 -21.93
N THR A 232 -15.62 5.12 -21.16
CA THR A 232 -16.59 4.05 -21.34
C THR A 232 -17.99 4.66 -21.44
N LEU A 233 -18.77 4.23 -22.43
CA LEU A 233 -20.20 4.50 -22.49
C LEU A 233 -20.98 3.19 -22.34
N SER A 234 -22.03 3.23 -21.54
CA SER A 234 -23.01 2.15 -21.42
C SER A 234 -24.43 2.70 -21.47
N ASP A 235 -25.38 1.90 -21.93
CA ASP A 235 -26.78 2.30 -21.95
C ASP A 235 -27.30 2.44 -20.51
N GLY A 236 -27.99 3.56 -20.25
CA GLY A 236 -28.64 3.86 -18.98
C GLY A 236 -30.16 3.64 -19.06
N PRO A 237 -30.86 3.59 -17.91
CA PRO A 237 -32.32 3.58 -17.91
C PRO A 237 -32.89 4.84 -18.57
N ALA A 238 -34.07 4.74 -19.19
CA ALA A 238 -34.74 5.90 -19.77
C ALA A 238 -34.93 7.00 -18.71
N GLY A 239 -34.57 8.24 -19.05
CA GLY A 239 -34.63 9.37 -18.15
C GLY A 239 -36.07 9.81 -17.83
N ASN A 240 -36.23 10.74 -16.91
CA ASN A 240 -37.54 11.27 -16.49
C ASN A 240 -38.35 11.93 -17.62
N THR A 241 -37.70 12.25 -18.74
CA THR A 241 -38.31 12.83 -19.97
C THR A 241 -38.68 11.78 -21.01
N GLY A 242 -38.41 10.49 -20.76
CA GLY A 242 -38.68 9.38 -21.67
C GLY A 242 -37.63 9.17 -22.77
N HIS A 243 -36.59 10.01 -22.83
CA HIS A 243 -35.47 9.84 -23.75
C HIS A 243 -34.48 8.77 -23.21
N PRO A 244 -33.87 7.95 -24.09
CA PRO A 244 -32.84 7.02 -23.67
C PRO A 244 -31.62 7.80 -23.16
N LEU A 245 -31.09 7.37 -22.02
CA LEU A 245 -29.87 7.93 -21.44
C LEU A 245 -28.69 6.98 -21.69
N GLN A 246 -27.49 7.54 -21.68
CA GLN A 246 -26.24 6.80 -21.60
C GLN A 246 -25.48 7.22 -20.34
N HIS A 247 -24.84 6.26 -19.68
CA HIS A 247 -23.87 6.52 -18.63
C HIS A 247 -22.51 6.65 -19.27
N ILE A 248 -21.87 7.80 -19.09
CA ILE A 248 -20.48 8.03 -19.45
C ILE A 248 -19.62 7.95 -18.20
N GLU A 249 -18.58 7.13 -18.26
CA GLU A 249 -17.51 7.05 -17.28
C GLU A 249 -16.19 7.47 -17.93
N ILE A 250 -15.48 8.41 -17.30
CA ILE A 250 -14.13 8.82 -17.70
C ILE A 250 -13.18 8.53 -16.55
N VAL A 251 -12.26 7.59 -16.75
CA VAL A 251 -11.23 7.22 -15.79
C VAL A 251 -9.90 7.82 -16.23
N TRP A 252 -9.31 8.67 -15.40
CA TRP A 252 -7.98 9.24 -15.56
C TRP A 252 -7.01 8.52 -14.66
N ARG A 253 -6.26 7.58 -15.23
CA ARG A 253 -5.34 6.73 -14.48
C ARG A 253 -3.95 7.35 -14.45
N THR A 254 -3.36 7.43 -13.26
CA THR A 254 -1.99 7.92 -13.04
C THR A 254 -1.11 6.80 -12.51
N VAL A 255 0.01 6.55 -13.18
CA VAL A 255 0.96 5.48 -12.86
C VAL A 255 2.34 6.09 -12.63
N ALA A 256 3.02 5.69 -11.57
CA ALA A 256 4.39 6.11 -11.28
C ALA A 256 5.41 5.44 -12.23
N ALA A 257 6.62 5.99 -12.31
CA ALA A 257 7.70 5.45 -13.15
C ALA A 257 8.08 3.99 -12.83
N ASP A 258 7.83 3.52 -11.60
CA ASP A 258 8.06 2.13 -11.18
C ASP A 258 6.91 1.17 -11.60
N GLY A 259 5.90 1.69 -12.30
CA GLY A 259 4.74 0.95 -12.78
C GLY A 259 3.62 0.79 -11.75
N LYS A 260 3.77 1.32 -10.52
CA LYS A 260 2.70 1.29 -9.52
C LYS A 260 1.63 2.33 -9.84
N GLU A 261 0.39 1.96 -9.57
CA GLU A 261 -0.71 2.92 -9.68
C GLU A 261 -0.61 3.96 -8.57
N ALA A 262 -0.49 5.23 -8.97
CA ALA A 262 -0.48 6.35 -8.03
C ALA A 262 -1.91 6.72 -7.60
N GLY A 263 -2.87 6.50 -8.50
CA GLY A 263 -4.30 6.69 -8.26
C GLY A 263 -5.05 6.86 -9.58
N ALA A 264 -6.37 7.00 -9.48
CA ALA A 264 -7.25 7.32 -10.59
C ALA A 264 -8.30 8.34 -10.18
N ALA A 265 -8.69 9.20 -11.11
CA ALA A 265 -9.84 10.10 -10.97
C ALA A 265 -10.95 9.64 -11.90
N THR A 266 -12.15 9.42 -11.37
CA THR A 266 -13.30 8.93 -12.15
C THR A 266 -14.38 10.00 -12.17
N GLN A 267 -14.83 10.34 -13.38
CA GLN A 267 -15.97 11.22 -13.63
C GLN A 267 -17.11 10.36 -14.19
N LEU A 268 -18.30 10.47 -13.60
CA LEU A 268 -19.50 9.74 -14.04
C LEU A 268 -20.62 10.74 -14.28
N HIS A 269 -21.25 10.65 -15.45
CA HIS A 269 -22.41 11.47 -15.78
C HIS A 269 -23.44 10.68 -16.59
N ASP A 270 -24.70 11.07 -16.43
CA ASP A 270 -25.78 10.65 -17.31
C ASP A 270 -25.94 11.70 -18.41
N ILE A 271 -25.99 11.24 -19.66
CA ILE A 271 -26.13 12.08 -20.84
C ILE A 271 -27.29 11.57 -21.70
N ASP A 272 -27.87 12.45 -22.50
CA ASP A 272 -28.79 12.04 -23.55
C ASP A 272 -28.06 11.10 -24.51
N ALA A 273 -28.70 9.98 -24.88
CA ALA A 273 -28.07 9.02 -25.78
C ALA A 273 -27.65 9.68 -27.09
N HIS A 274 -26.46 9.30 -27.58
CA HIS A 274 -25.85 9.81 -28.81
C HIS A 274 -25.46 11.30 -28.80
N SER A 275 -25.63 12.01 -27.68
CA SER A 275 -25.26 13.43 -27.57
C SER A 275 -23.76 13.70 -27.74
N LEU A 276 -22.92 12.68 -27.50
CA LEU A 276 -21.45 12.74 -27.62
C LEU A 276 -20.90 11.97 -28.84
N ASP A 277 -21.74 11.56 -29.78
CA ASP A 277 -21.31 10.86 -31.01
C ASP A 277 -20.62 11.81 -32.02
N GLY A 278 -20.79 13.11 -31.82
CA GLY A 278 -20.23 14.18 -32.65
C GLY A 278 -19.09 14.95 -31.96
N PRO A 279 -19.10 16.29 -32.05
CA PRO A 279 -18.09 17.13 -31.39
C PRO A 279 -18.30 17.23 -29.88
N TRP A 280 -17.24 17.00 -29.11
CA TRP A 280 -17.29 17.10 -27.64
C TRP A 280 -17.14 18.54 -27.11
N GLY A 281 -16.46 19.41 -27.85
CA GLY A 281 -16.34 20.85 -27.58
C GLY A 281 -16.17 21.21 -26.10
N ASP A 282 -17.12 21.98 -25.57
CA ASP A 282 -17.11 22.51 -24.20
C ASP A 282 -17.16 21.42 -23.12
N VAL A 283 -17.82 20.29 -23.39
CA VAL A 283 -17.88 19.15 -22.46
C VAL A 283 -16.47 18.62 -22.20
N ALA A 284 -15.67 18.49 -23.24
CA ALA A 284 -14.28 18.06 -23.11
C ALA A 284 -13.42 19.07 -22.35
N MET A 285 -13.68 20.39 -22.49
CA MET A 285 -12.93 21.41 -21.74
C MET A 285 -13.19 21.33 -20.23
N VAL A 286 -14.46 21.22 -19.83
CA VAL A 286 -14.83 21.14 -18.41
C VAL A 286 -14.31 19.84 -17.79
N ALA A 287 -14.58 18.70 -18.44
CA ALA A 287 -14.16 17.40 -17.95
C ALA A 287 -12.62 17.31 -17.81
N ALA A 288 -11.88 17.81 -18.80
CA ALA A 288 -10.43 17.79 -18.76
C ALA A 288 -9.82 18.74 -17.72
N SER A 289 -10.46 19.88 -17.45
CA SER A 289 -9.99 20.82 -16.41
C SER A 289 -10.13 20.24 -15.02
N GLU A 290 -11.25 19.59 -14.72
CA GLU A 290 -11.46 18.89 -13.44
C GLU A 290 -10.46 17.73 -13.30
N ALA A 291 -10.28 16.95 -14.38
CA ALA A 291 -9.33 15.86 -14.41
C ALA A 291 -7.88 16.32 -14.16
N ALA A 292 -7.46 17.44 -14.77
CA ALA A 292 -6.14 18.00 -14.55
C ALA A 292 -5.90 18.35 -13.07
N GLY A 293 -6.88 18.96 -12.40
CA GLY A 293 -6.82 19.24 -10.97
C GLY A 293 -6.77 17.97 -10.11
N ALA A 294 -7.57 16.95 -10.45
CA ALA A 294 -7.57 15.68 -9.74
C ALA A 294 -6.24 14.92 -9.90
N VAL A 295 -5.67 14.89 -11.11
CA VAL A 295 -4.35 14.29 -11.37
C VAL A 295 -3.25 15.03 -10.61
N HIS A 296 -3.28 16.36 -10.57
CA HIS A 296 -2.35 17.14 -9.75
C HIS A 296 -2.41 16.73 -8.28
N GLN A 297 -3.61 16.59 -7.72
CA GLN A 297 -3.78 16.17 -6.33
C GLN A 297 -3.25 14.75 -6.08
N ILE A 298 -3.49 13.81 -7.01
CA ILE A 298 -2.94 12.45 -6.94
C ILE A 298 -1.41 12.48 -6.90
N ILE A 299 -0.78 13.27 -7.77
CA ILE A 299 0.68 13.40 -7.81
C ILE A 299 1.22 14.05 -6.53
N THR A 300 0.59 15.14 -6.05
CA THR A 300 0.97 15.83 -4.80
C THR A 300 0.91 14.89 -3.60
N ASN A 301 -0.17 14.13 -3.46
CA ASN A 301 -0.36 13.15 -2.38
C ASN A 301 0.65 12.00 -2.47
N TYR A 302 0.80 11.41 -3.66
CA TYR A 302 1.70 10.27 -3.87
C TYR A 302 3.17 10.64 -3.68
N SER A 303 3.56 11.86 -4.06
CA SER A 303 4.92 12.39 -3.84
C SER A 303 5.15 12.93 -2.42
N GLY A 304 4.10 12.99 -1.59
CA GLY A 304 4.13 13.47 -0.20
C GLY A 304 4.60 14.91 -0.04
N ARG A 305 4.37 15.75 -1.05
CA ARG A 305 4.79 17.17 -1.11
C ARG A 305 4.40 17.97 0.14
N ASP A 306 3.24 17.70 0.71
CA ASP A 306 2.67 18.45 1.83
C ASP A 306 3.07 17.94 3.24
N HIS A 307 3.88 16.87 3.33
CA HIS A 307 4.32 16.39 4.64
C HIS A 307 5.40 17.29 5.27
N LYS A 308 5.14 17.76 6.49
CA LYS A 308 6.01 18.65 7.26
C LYS A 308 7.17 17.87 7.91
N PRO A 309 8.42 18.36 7.80
CA PRO A 309 9.59 17.64 8.32
C PRO A 309 9.81 17.91 9.80
N LEU A 310 10.54 17.01 10.46
CA LEU A 310 11.10 17.29 11.77
C LEU A 310 12.13 18.43 11.69
N PRO A 311 12.24 19.28 12.73
CA PRO A 311 13.33 20.22 12.86
C PRO A 311 14.68 19.49 12.75
N PRO A 312 15.71 20.12 12.16
CA PRO A 312 17.06 19.56 12.20
C PRO A 312 17.48 19.34 13.66
N GLU A 313 18.14 18.21 13.93
CA GLU A 313 18.74 17.96 15.23
C GLU A 313 19.64 19.14 15.60
N GLN A 314 19.38 19.75 16.76
CA GLN A 314 20.36 20.64 17.38
C GLN A 314 21.55 19.78 17.77
N GLY A 315 22.49 19.63 16.83
CA GLY A 315 23.72 18.91 17.06
C GLY A 315 24.41 19.45 18.30
N SER A 316 24.65 18.56 19.27
CA SER A 316 25.86 18.35 20.09
C SER A 316 26.96 19.43 20.11
N GLY A 317 26.59 20.70 20.13
CA GLY A 317 27.47 21.86 20.08
C GLY A 317 27.60 22.57 21.43
N SER A 318 27.76 21.84 22.55
CA SER A 318 28.12 22.49 23.82
C SER A 318 28.85 21.56 24.81
N ALA A 319 29.74 20.69 24.34
CA ALA A 319 30.65 19.95 25.22
C ALA A 319 32.15 20.12 24.92
N LYS A 320 32.54 20.87 23.88
CA LYS A 320 33.95 21.09 23.52
C LYS A 320 34.56 22.46 23.91
N SER A 321 33.85 23.30 24.67
CA SER A 321 34.39 24.60 25.12
C SER A 321 34.63 24.72 26.64
N ARG A 322 34.72 23.61 27.39
CA ARG A 322 35.07 23.64 28.84
C ARG A 322 36.28 22.79 29.26
N ILE A 323 37.06 22.27 28.31
CA ILE A 323 38.31 21.55 28.61
C ILE A 323 39.57 22.39 28.26
N ALA A 324 39.41 23.64 27.77
CA ALA A 324 40.52 24.55 27.47
C ALA A 324 40.75 25.66 28.53
N ALA A 325 40.07 25.61 29.69
CA ALA A 325 40.20 26.62 30.75
C ALA A 325 40.65 26.05 32.11
N ARG A 326 41.42 24.94 32.09
CA ARG A 326 42.06 24.39 33.31
C ARG A 326 43.48 23.88 33.08
N GLN A 327 44.19 24.51 32.15
CA GLN A 327 45.66 24.49 32.07
C GLN A 327 46.11 25.89 31.67
N GLY A 328 46.32 26.71 32.69
CA GLY A 328 46.72 28.11 32.65
C GLY A 328 46.81 28.61 34.08
#